data_AF-A0A139DE82-F1
#
_entry.id   AF-A0A139DE82-F1
#
_cell.length_a   1.000
_cell.length_b   1.000
_cell.length_c   1.000
_cell.angle_alpha   90.00
_cell.angle_beta   90.00
_cell.angle_gamma   90.00
#
_symmetry.space_group_name_H-M   'P 1'
#
loop_
_entity.id
_entity.type
_entity.pdbx_description
1 polymer ?
#
loop_
_entity_poly.entity_id
_entity_poly.type
_entity_poly.pdbx_seq_one_letter_code
_entity_poly.pdbx_strand_id
1 'polypeptide(L)'
;MRRHPTSRAANQPMSHRDAPIKRPEKLPLLDAISKKLNQRVNLDDEQRVLGVYERGWIFNGVLANLSGAEARYVRALANRYGSWIARQVA
;
A
#
# COMPACT_ATOMS: atom_id res chain seq x y z
N MET A 1 16.12 30.85 -37.81
CA MET A 1 15.96 29.41 -37.48
C MET A 1 15.35 29.28 -36.08
N ARG A 2 14.24 28.53 -35.95
CA ARG A 2 13.67 27.80 -34.78
C ARG A 2 13.69 28.48 -33.37
N ARG A 3 12.57 28.98 -32.79
CA ARG A 3 11.37 28.34 -32.16
C ARG A 3 11.58 27.63 -30.80
N HIS A 4 11.09 28.32 -29.75
CA HIS A 4 10.46 27.93 -28.45
C HIS A 4 11.26 27.32 -27.27
N PRO A 5 11.08 27.87 -26.04
CA PRO A 5 11.44 27.21 -24.78
C PRO A 5 10.35 26.21 -24.39
N THR A 6 10.72 24.97 -24.08
CA THR A 6 9.76 23.98 -23.55
C THR A 6 10.07 23.67 -22.10
N SER A 7 9.18 24.19 -21.26
CA SER A 7 8.92 23.77 -19.89
C SER A 7 8.86 22.24 -19.80
N ARG A 8 9.67 21.65 -18.92
CA ARG A 8 9.47 20.28 -18.44
C ARG A 8 9.35 20.32 -16.93
N ALA A 9 8.10 20.44 -16.47
CA ALA A 9 7.74 20.10 -15.11
C ALA A 9 8.04 18.61 -14.88
N ALA A 10 9.15 18.31 -14.19
CA ALA A 10 9.62 16.96 -13.88
C ALA A 10 8.97 16.35 -12.62
N ASN A 11 7.80 16.84 -12.21
CA ASN A 11 7.13 16.45 -10.96
C ASN A 11 5.64 16.09 -11.19
N GLN A 12 5.36 15.21 -12.14
CA GLN A 12 4.09 14.49 -12.12
C GLN A 12 4.33 13.14 -11.45
N PRO A 13 3.89 12.90 -10.20
CA PRO A 13 3.83 11.55 -9.68
C PRO A 13 2.87 10.78 -10.59
N MET A 14 3.35 9.69 -11.20
CA MET A 14 2.55 8.76 -11.97
C MET A 14 1.33 8.36 -11.13
N SER A 15 0.21 9.01 -11.40
CA SER A 15 -1.09 8.58 -10.89
C SER A 15 -1.41 7.32 -11.65
N HIS A 16 -0.96 6.18 -11.12
CA HIS A 16 -1.28 4.85 -11.60
C HIS A 16 -2.80 4.73 -11.55
N ARG A 17 -3.48 4.98 -12.69
CA ARG A 17 -4.92 4.83 -12.85
C ARG A 17 -5.29 3.35 -13.03
N ASP A 18 -4.78 2.50 -12.14
CA ASP A 18 -5.31 1.15 -11.98
C ASP A 18 -6.63 1.23 -11.22
N ALA A 19 -7.59 0.42 -11.64
CA ALA A 19 -8.89 0.31 -10.99
C ALA A 19 -8.74 0.11 -9.47
N PRO A 20 -9.67 0.63 -8.65
CA PRO A 20 -9.59 0.49 -7.20
C PRO A 20 -9.37 -0.97 -6.80
N ILE A 21 -8.30 -1.25 -6.05
CA ILE A 21 -8.05 -2.61 -5.57
C ILE A 21 -9.22 -2.98 -4.65
N LYS A 22 -9.89 -4.10 -4.95
CA LYS A 22 -11.05 -4.55 -4.17
C LYS A 22 -10.64 -4.76 -2.71
N ARG A 23 -11.04 -3.84 -1.85
CA ARG A 23 -10.76 -3.88 -0.42
C ARG A 23 -11.61 -4.98 0.23
N PRO A 24 -11.02 -5.88 1.03
CA PRO A 24 -11.78 -6.83 1.80
C PRO A 24 -12.48 -6.13 2.98
N GLU A 25 -13.60 -6.67 3.43
CA GLU A 25 -14.36 -6.10 4.56
C GLU A 25 -13.59 -6.20 5.89
N LYS A 26 -12.71 -7.19 6.02
CA LYS A 26 -11.91 -7.42 7.22
C LYS A 26 -10.43 -7.30 6.89
N LEU A 27 -9.74 -6.49 7.67
CA LEU A 27 -8.30 -6.25 7.61
C LEU A 27 -7.68 -6.51 9.00
N PRO A 28 -7.68 -7.77 9.48
CA PRO A 28 -7.31 -8.09 10.85
C PRO A 28 -5.85 -7.72 11.16
N LEU A 29 -4.92 -7.90 10.22
CA LEU A 29 -3.52 -7.50 10.43
C LEU A 29 -3.37 -5.98 10.47
N LEU A 30 -4.03 -5.27 9.55
CA LEU A 30 -3.98 -3.80 9.55
C LEU A 30 -4.55 -3.21 10.84
N ASP A 31 -5.69 -3.71 11.29
CA ASP A 31 -6.36 -3.26 12.52
C ASP A 31 -5.49 -3.54 13.75
N ALA A 32 -4.89 -4.73 13.82
CA ALA A 32 -3.98 -5.08 14.91
C ALA A 32 -2.71 -4.21 14.94
N ILE A 33 -2.09 -3.94 13.78
CA ILE A 33 -0.93 -3.05 13.67
C ILE A 33 -1.32 -1.60 14.03
N SER A 34 -2.45 -1.12 13.51
CA SER A 34 -2.97 0.23 13.77
C SER A 34 -3.21 0.44 15.27
N LYS A 35 -3.79 -0.53 15.96
CA LYS A 35 -3.96 -0.50 17.43
C LYS A 35 -2.62 -0.55 18.16
N LYS A 36 -1.72 -1.46 17.76
CA LYS A 36 -0.43 -1.64 18.45
C LYS A 36 0.49 -0.43 18.32
N LEU A 37 0.53 0.20 17.16
CA LEU A 37 1.33 1.39 16.88
C LEU A 37 0.58 2.70 17.19
N ASN A 38 -0.64 2.61 17.71
CA ASN A 38 -1.55 3.74 17.95
C ASN A 38 -1.65 4.70 16.75
N GLN A 39 -1.70 4.13 15.55
CA GLN A 39 -1.56 4.88 14.32
C GLN A 39 -2.89 5.02 13.60
N ARG A 40 -3.29 6.26 13.31
CA ARG A 40 -4.46 6.53 12.48
C ARG A 40 -4.15 6.23 11.02
N VAL A 41 -4.84 5.23 10.46
CA VAL A 41 -4.71 4.84 9.05
C VAL A 41 -5.85 5.47 8.27
N ASN A 42 -5.51 6.28 7.26
CA ASN A 42 -6.49 6.70 6.27
C ASN A 42 -6.62 5.59 5.22
N LEU A 43 -7.76 4.91 5.20
CA LEU A 43 -8.01 3.79 4.29
C LEU A 43 -8.13 4.24 2.83
N ASP A 44 -8.45 5.50 2.58
CA ASP A 44 -8.59 6.07 1.24
C ASP A 44 -7.23 6.36 0.58
N ASP A 45 -6.18 6.45 1.40
CA ASP A 45 -4.81 6.60 0.93
C ASP A 45 -4.12 5.23 0.93
N GLU A 46 -4.18 4.57 -0.23
CA GLU A 46 -3.55 3.27 -0.49
C GLU A 46 -2.06 3.23 -0.10
N GLN A 47 -1.32 4.32 -0.33
CA GLN A 47 0.11 4.38 -0.01
C GLN A 47 0.35 4.48 1.51
N ARG A 48 -0.51 5.22 2.23
CA ARG A 48 -0.53 5.23 3.71
C ARG A 48 -0.84 3.86 4.28
N VAL A 49 -1.82 3.16 3.71
CA VAL A 49 -2.19 1.79 4.12
C VAL A 49 -1.00 0.86 3.93
N LEU A 50 -0.35 0.91 2.77
CA LEU A 50 0.84 0.11 2.48
C LEU A 50 1.96 0.38 3.49
N GLY A 51 2.25 1.65 3.80
CA GLY A 51 3.28 2.03 4.77
C GLY A 51 3.00 1.54 6.19
N VAL A 52 1.75 1.20 6.54
CA VAL A 52 1.42 0.53 7.81
C VAL A 52 1.82 -0.94 7.75
N TYR A 53 1.48 -1.63 6.66
CA TYR A 53 1.86 -3.03 6.46
C TYR A 53 3.38 -3.20 6.41
N GLU A 54 4.10 -2.31 5.74
CA GLU A 54 5.56 -2.36 5.68
C GLU A 54 6.19 -2.24 7.08
N ARG A 55 5.75 -1.28 7.89
CA ARG A 55 6.29 -1.08 9.25
C ARG A 55 5.87 -2.16 10.22
N GLY A 56 4.64 -2.67 10.07
CA GLY A 56 4.09 -3.70 10.93
C GLY A 56 4.28 -5.12 10.41
N TRP A 57 5.08 -5.34 9.36
CA TRP A 57 5.25 -6.66 8.76
C TRP A 57 5.76 -7.71 9.76
N ILE A 58 6.59 -7.29 10.71
CA ILE A 58 7.08 -8.12 11.82
C ILE A 58 5.96 -8.71 12.70
N PHE A 59 4.76 -8.10 12.69
CA PHE A 59 3.62 -8.59 13.45
C PHE A 59 2.77 -9.61 12.69
N ASN A 60 3.07 -9.86 11.40
CA ASN A 60 2.42 -10.92 10.65
C ASN A 60 2.75 -12.28 11.28
N GLY A 61 1.71 -13.05 11.63
CA GLY A 61 1.83 -14.31 12.36
C GLY A 61 1.95 -14.16 13.88
N VAL A 62 2.11 -12.94 14.40
CA VAL A 62 2.20 -12.65 15.84
C VAL A 62 0.90 -12.04 16.37
N LEU A 63 0.46 -10.93 15.76
CA LEU A 63 -0.78 -10.25 16.16
C LEU A 63 -1.99 -10.74 15.38
N ALA A 64 -1.79 -11.01 14.09
CA ALA A 64 -2.77 -11.60 13.21
C ALA A 64 -2.04 -12.29 12.06
N ASN A 65 -2.70 -13.26 11.43
CA ASN A 65 -2.12 -13.93 10.28
C ASN A 65 -2.64 -13.33 8.98
N LEU A 66 -1.73 -12.89 8.10
CA LEU A 66 -2.08 -12.41 6.77
C LEU A 66 -2.62 -13.57 5.93
N SER A 67 -3.93 -13.62 5.74
CA SER A 67 -4.57 -14.74 5.05
C SER A 67 -5.80 -14.31 4.23
N GLY A 68 -6.21 -15.20 3.32
CA GLY A 68 -7.44 -15.05 2.55
C GLY A 68 -7.49 -13.76 1.72
N ALA A 69 -8.50 -12.93 1.98
CA ALA A 69 -8.75 -11.72 1.20
C ALA A 69 -7.79 -10.57 1.53
N GLU A 70 -7.29 -10.49 2.78
CA GLU A 70 -6.31 -9.48 3.19
C GLU A 70 -4.95 -9.72 2.51
N ALA A 71 -4.49 -10.98 2.45
CA ALA A 71 -3.26 -11.32 1.74
C ALA A 71 -3.30 -10.93 0.25
N ARG A 72 -4.42 -11.20 -0.42
CA ARG A 72 -4.62 -10.80 -1.83
C ARG A 72 -4.61 -9.28 -2.00
N TYR A 73 -5.24 -8.56 -1.08
CA TYR A 73 -5.26 -7.11 -1.07
C TYR A 73 -3.86 -6.51 -0.89
N VAL A 74 -3.13 -6.96 0.14
CA VAL A 74 -1.76 -6.51 0.41
C VAL A 74 -0.82 -6.86 -0.73
N ARG A 75 -0.97 -8.05 -1.34
CA ARG A 75 -0.20 -8.44 -2.52
C ARG A 75 -0.46 -7.49 -3.69
N ALA A 76 -1.72 -7.19 -4.01
CA ALA A 76 -2.05 -6.27 -5.09
C ALA A 76 -1.48 -4.86 -4.83
N LEU A 77 -1.61 -4.39 -3.58
CA LEU A 77 -1.10 -3.10 -3.15
C LEU A 77 0.43 -3.02 -3.24
N ALA A 78 1.12 -4.03 -2.71
CA ALA A 78 2.57 -4.08 -2.71
C ALA A 78 3.14 -4.21 -4.13
N ASN A 79 2.48 -4.96 -5.03
CA ASN A 79 2.88 -5.02 -6.44
C ASN A 79 2.66 -3.68 -7.16
N ARG A 80 1.54 -2.99 -6.91
CA ARG A 80 1.23 -1.70 -7.53
C ARG A 80 2.25 -0.61 -7.18
N TYR A 81 2.68 -0.57 -5.92
CA TYR A 81 3.61 0.45 -5.42
C TYR A 81 5.07 -0.01 -5.39
N GLY A 82 5.39 -1.24 -5.85
CA GLY A 82 6.75 -1.77 -5.86
C GLY A 82 7.36 -1.99 -4.47
N SER A 83 6.53 -2.32 -3.48
CA SER A 83 6.98 -2.51 -2.09
C SER A 83 7.75 -3.81 -1.90
N TRP A 84 8.71 -3.77 -0.98
CA TRP A 84 9.54 -4.92 -0.60
C TRP A 84 8.72 -6.08 0.00
N ILE A 85 7.56 -5.79 0.63
CA ILE A 85 6.69 -6.84 1.18
C ILE A 85 6.02 -7.69 0.09
N ALA A 86 5.99 -7.23 -1.17
CA ALA A 86 5.41 -7.99 -2.28
C ALA A 86 6.04 -9.38 -2.43
N ARG A 87 7.33 -9.50 -2.10
CA ARG A 87 8.08 -10.76 -2.13
C ARG A 87 7.82 -11.66 -0.92
N GLN A 88 7.30 -11.09 0.17
CA GLN A 88 7.06 -11.77 1.45
C GLN A 88 5.61 -12.25 1.58
N VAL A 89 4.67 -11.60 0.90
CA VAL A 89 3.27 -12.00 0.85
C VAL A 89 3.13 -13.23 -0.06
N ALA A 90 3.14 -14.44 0.52
CA ALA A 90 3.00 -15.73 -0.14
C ALA A 90 1.54 -16.19 -0.32
#